data_AF-A0A1H9N3G3-F1
#
_entry.id   AF-A0A1H9N3G3-F1
#
_cell.length_a   1.000
_cell.length_b   1.000
_cell.length_c   1.000
_cell.angle_alpha   90.00
_cell.angle_beta   90.00
_cell.angle_gamma   90.00
#
_symmetry.space_group_name_H-M   'P 1'
#
loop_
_entity.id
_entity.type
_entity.pdbx_description
1 polymer ?
#
loop_
_entity_poly.entity_id
_entity_poly.type
_entity_poly.pdbx_seq_one_letter_code
_entity_poly.pdbx_strand_id
1 'polypeptide(L)'
;MGLKFTGSYENLKSKLSSLNGDWDESQLNKKVLRVNDGVMNWFETTGSINFQGKDPEKSTLESKVPQLLYPDESTVSVSTRTAPEHADITTKEQHVTSQNDSLERQFLTTGVNDGELIIGIVSAVGTEFKRVIDPLTDRLKGFGYTVEVIRVSSILSTFSGGSEYDRIKHFMSAGDSLREKSTNNAILAAGVAKEISKKRITKSQKRAYIVNSLKHPREVEFLRKVYANGFYLIGVHADEKRRHKYLTDDKGCTQEQAKELIKIDEDESIDHGQKTRDTYHLSDFFLNLGSDNDQVKNGLQRFLELIFSHPYKNPTFDEFAMFMAFNSSVRSGDLSRQVGAVISREKQIIATGANDVPKYGGGLYWAEIDSTTGEVVDHPDGKDYTRDGDSNKQAQAEIIQEIAKNLMNEGIVTTDKELDLQKALNESKISDLTEFGRVVHAEMDALLSCSRAGIPTASTTLYCTTFPCHNCAKHIIASGIERVVYVEPYPKSRALDFYSESIQLRSEFDTTSTSNELVAFEPFIGVGPRRFLDLFSMSLGAGSKLRRKDKEGSILDWDKAKAPIRTPLIPKSYLEIEQAASEIWDKSS
;
A
#
# COMPACT_ATOMS: atom_id res chain seq x y z
N MET A 1 -31.18 -6.48 22.73
CA MET A 1 -31.11 -5.76 24.03
C MET A 1 -31.20 -6.81 25.12
N GLY A 2 -30.21 -6.95 26.01
CA GLY A 2 -30.25 -7.95 27.08
C GLY A 2 -31.28 -7.60 28.15
N LEU A 3 -31.89 -8.62 28.78
CA LEU A 3 -32.87 -8.42 29.86
C LEU A 3 -32.20 -7.73 31.05
N LYS A 4 -32.84 -6.66 31.55
CA LYS A 4 -32.38 -5.92 32.73
C LYS A 4 -33.51 -5.77 33.73
N PHE A 5 -33.16 -5.69 35.01
CA PHE A 5 -34.03 -5.35 36.12
C PHE A 5 -33.26 -4.44 37.09
N THR A 6 -33.71 -3.19 37.22
CA THR A 6 -33.02 -2.13 38.00
C THR A 6 -33.64 -1.90 39.39
N GLY A 7 -34.57 -2.74 39.82
CA GLY A 7 -35.13 -2.70 41.17
C GLY A 7 -34.21 -3.32 42.23
N SER A 8 -34.61 -3.25 43.50
CA SER A 8 -33.87 -3.88 44.60
C SER A 8 -33.90 -5.41 44.52
N TYR A 9 -32.92 -6.06 45.15
CA TYR A 9 -32.87 -7.53 45.23
C TYR A 9 -34.15 -8.13 45.85
N GLU A 10 -34.69 -7.52 46.91
CA GLU A 10 -35.95 -7.97 47.52
C GLU A 10 -37.14 -7.92 46.55
N ASN A 11 -37.21 -6.89 45.70
CA ASN A 11 -38.24 -6.77 44.67
C ASN A 11 -38.06 -7.85 43.59
N LEU A 12 -36.82 -8.10 43.16
CA LEU A 12 -36.49 -9.18 42.23
C LEU A 12 -36.91 -10.55 42.79
N LYS A 13 -36.55 -10.83 44.05
CA LYS A 13 -36.86 -12.07 44.76
C LYS A 13 -38.37 -12.26 44.91
N SER A 14 -39.11 -11.20 45.24
CA SER A 14 -40.58 -11.22 45.32
C SER A 14 -41.23 -11.52 43.96
N LYS A 15 -40.78 -10.87 42.88
CA LYS A 15 -41.33 -11.07 41.51
C LYS A 15 -41.08 -12.47 40.96
N LEU A 16 -39.96 -13.08 41.34
CA LEU A 16 -39.56 -14.42 40.88
C LEU A 16 -39.90 -15.56 41.85
N SER A 17 -40.66 -15.27 42.92
CA SER A 17 -41.02 -16.24 43.96
C SER A 17 -41.73 -17.49 43.43
N SER A 18 -42.49 -17.37 42.34
CA SER A 18 -43.21 -18.47 41.71
C SER A 18 -42.32 -19.49 40.98
N LEU A 19 -41.03 -19.20 40.80
CA LEU A 19 -40.08 -20.12 40.16
C LEU A 19 -39.53 -21.20 41.11
N ASN A 20 -39.79 -21.10 42.42
CA ASN A 20 -39.38 -22.07 43.44
C ASN A 20 -37.89 -22.50 43.35
N GLY A 21 -36.99 -21.54 43.14
CA GLY A 21 -35.54 -21.79 43.04
C GLY A 21 -34.76 -21.31 44.26
N ASP A 22 -33.57 -21.88 44.44
CA ASP A 22 -32.65 -21.53 45.50
C ASP A 22 -31.78 -20.33 45.11
N TRP A 23 -31.70 -19.35 46.00
CA TRP A 23 -30.85 -18.18 45.82
C TRP A 23 -29.50 -18.36 46.51
N ASP A 24 -28.42 -18.17 45.74
CA ASP A 24 -27.06 -18.02 46.23
C ASP A 24 -26.68 -16.54 46.23
N GLU A 25 -26.42 -16.04 47.44
CA GLU A 25 -26.12 -14.65 47.76
C GLU A 25 -24.66 -14.45 48.20
N SER A 26 -23.81 -15.48 48.08
CA SER A 26 -22.42 -15.50 48.56
C SER A 26 -21.52 -14.43 47.95
N GLN A 27 -21.90 -13.89 46.78
CA GLN A 27 -21.17 -12.84 46.09
C GLN A 27 -21.84 -11.46 46.29
N LEU A 28 -21.01 -10.47 46.61
CA LEU A 28 -21.49 -9.13 47.00
C LEU A 28 -22.33 -8.46 45.90
N ASN A 29 -21.88 -8.53 44.63
CA ASN A 29 -22.52 -7.85 43.48
C ASN A 29 -23.22 -8.80 42.49
N LYS A 30 -23.45 -10.05 42.88
CA LYS A 30 -24.05 -11.06 42.01
C LYS A 30 -24.98 -11.95 42.81
N LYS A 31 -26.24 -12.04 42.39
CA LYS A 31 -27.23 -12.95 42.96
C LYS A 31 -27.57 -14.02 41.94
N VAL A 32 -27.55 -15.28 42.38
CA VAL A 32 -27.73 -16.42 41.49
C VAL A 32 -28.97 -17.19 41.92
N LEU A 33 -29.94 -17.31 41.03
CA LEU A 33 -31.12 -18.17 41.22
C LEU A 33 -30.90 -19.49 40.48
N ARG A 34 -31.05 -20.62 41.18
CA ARG A 34 -30.96 -21.96 40.62
C ARG A 34 -32.33 -22.62 40.64
N VAL A 35 -32.80 -23.06 39.48
CA VAL A 35 -34.04 -23.82 39.32
C VAL A 35 -33.69 -25.08 38.53
N ASN A 36 -33.62 -26.23 39.20
CA ASN A 36 -33.08 -27.47 38.63
C ASN A 36 -31.69 -27.23 37.98
N ASP A 37 -31.50 -27.62 36.72
CA ASP A 37 -30.27 -27.41 35.94
C ASP A 37 -30.17 -26.01 35.28
N GLY A 38 -31.16 -25.15 35.49
CA GLY A 38 -31.20 -23.77 35.01
C GLY A 38 -30.64 -22.77 36.02
N VAL A 39 -29.85 -21.81 35.55
CA VAL A 39 -29.20 -20.79 36.38
C VAL A 39 -29.46 -19.40 35.82
N MET A 40 -29.99 -18.51 36.67
CA MET A 40 -30.12 -17.08 36.37
C MET A 40 -29.14 -16.28 37.23
N ASN A 41 -28.33 -15.45 36.59
CA ASN A 41 -27.41 -14.52 37.25
C ASN A 41 -27.95 -13.10 37.13
N TRP A 42 -28.08 -12.38 38.25
CA TRP A 42 -28.41 -10.95 38.28
C TRP A 42 -27.28 -10.15 38.92
N PHE A 43 -26.92 -9.02 38.30
CA PHE A 43 -25.84 -8.13 38.75
C PHE A 43 -26.40 -6.81 39.27
N GLU A 44 -26.21 -6.56 40.56
CA GLU A 44 -26.85 -5.44 41.28
C GLU A 44 -26.42 -4.07 40.73
N THR A 45 -25.13 -3.88 40.39
CA THR A 45 -24.63 -2.60 39.84
C THR A 45 -25.16 -2.24 38.45
N THR A 46 -25.56 -3.21 37.64
CA THR A 46 -25.96 -2.97 36.23
C THR A 46 -27.42 -3.33 35.93
N GLY A 47 -28.07 -4.03 36.86
CA GLY A 47 -29.38 -4.65 36.68
C GLY A 47 -29.40 -5.79 35.66
N SER A 48 -28.27 -6.22 35.10
CA SER A 48 -28.25 -7.18 33.98
C SER A 48 -28.62 -8.59 34.43
N ILE A 49 -29.43 -9.29 33.63
CA ILE A 49 -29.83 -10.69 33.86
C ILE A 49 -29.26 -11.58 32.75
N ASN A 50 -28.56 -12.65 33.13
CA ASN A 50 -27.99 -13.65 32.21
C ASN A 50 -28.42 -15.06 32.60
N PHE A 51 -28.78 -15.88 31.61
CA PHE A 51 -29.19 -17.28 31.80
C PHE A 51 -28.09 -18.25 31.38
N GLN A 52 -27.90 -19.30 32.18
CA GLN A 52 -26.95 -20.40 31.98
C GLN A 52 -27.64 -21.73 32.33
N GLY A 53 -27.06 -22.86 31.94
CA GLY A 53 -27.62 -24.19 32.20
C GLY A 53 -27.85 -25.00 30.92
N LYS A 54 -28.47 -26.18 31.07
CA LYS A 54 -28.88 -27.03 29.94
C LYS A 54 -30.34 -26.78 29.58
N ASP A 55 -30.70 -27.07 28.33
CA ASP A 55 -32.11 -27.12 27.92
C ASP A 55 -32.74 -28.43 28.41
N PRO A 56 -34.02 -28.41 28.83
CA PRO A 56 -35.02 -27.34 28.64
C PRO A 56 -35.09 -26.27 29.74
N GLU A 57 -34.38 -26.41 30.85
CA GLU A 57 -34.50 -25.53 32.03
C GLU A 57 -34.02 -24.11 31.75
N LYS A 58 -32.93 -23.96 30.98
CA LYS A 58 -32.42 -22.65 30.53
C LYS A 58 -33.48 -21.91 29.70
N SER A 59 -34.01 -22.55 28.66
CA SER A 59 -35.09 -22.00 27.81
C SER A 59 -36.35 -21.66 28.62
N THR A 60 -36.65 -22.44 29.66
CA THR A 60 -37.80 -22.17 30.55
C THR A 60 -37.60 -20.89 31.36
N LEU A 61 -36.39 -20.66 31.90
CA LEU A 61 -36.06 -19.42 32.61
C LEU A 61 -36.05 -18.22 31.67
N GLU A 62 -35.49 -18.36 30.47
CA GLU A 62 -35.47 -17.31 29.43
C GLU A 62 -36.88 -16.88 29.02
N SER A 63 -37.86 -17.79 29.04
CA SER A 63 -39.25 -17.49 28.73
C SER A 63 -40.02 -16.90 29.92
N LYS A 64 -39.88 -17.48 31.12
CA LYS A 64 -40.71 -17.12 32.29
C LYS A 64 -40.22 -15.87 33.01
N VAL A 65 -38.91 -15.66 33.13
CA VAL A 65 -38.37 -14.53 33.91
C VAL A 65 -38.78 -13.17 33.34
N PRO A 66 -38.71 -12.88 32.03
CA PRO A 66 -39.23 -11.62 31.47
C PRO A 66 -40.71 -11.38 31.81
N GLN A 67 -41.55 -12.41 31.67
CA GLN A 67 -42.99 -12.31 31.92
C GLN A 67 -43.32 -12.01 33.39
N LEU A 68 -42.55 -12.55 34.34
CA LEU A 68 -42.72 -12.30 35.76
C LEU A 68 -42.21 -10.91 36.17
N LEU A 69 -41.16 -10.42 35.51
CA LEU A 69 -40.62 -9.09 35.80
C LEU A 69 -41.48 -7.98 35.19
N TYR A 70 -41.99 -8.21 33.98
CA TYR A 70 -42.72 -7.25 33.15
C TYR A 70 -44.03 -7.86 32.61
N PRO A 71 -45.03 -8.13 33.48
CA PRO A 71 -46.28 -8.78 33.08
C PRO A 71 -47.14 -7.96 32.11
N ASP A 72 -46.92 -6.64 32.05
CA ASP A 72 -47.67 -5.72 31.18
C ASP A 72 -47.04 -5.56 29.78
N GLU A 73 -45.88 -6.16 29.51
CA GLU A 73 -45.25 -6.18 28.18
C GLU A 73 -45.66 -7.45 27.42
N SER A 74 -46.76 -7.36 26.66
CA SER A 74 -47.30 -8.48 25.86
C SER A 74 -46.40 -8.88 24.68
N THR A 75 -45.80 -10.07 24.77
CA THR A 75 -45.44 -11.05 23.72
C THR A 75 -44.85 -10.56 22.38
N VAL A 76 -43.56 -10.84 22.15
CA VAL A 76 -43.01 -11.08 20.80
C VAL A 76 -42.81 -12.59 20.63
N SER A 77 -43.60 -13.19 19.74
CA SER A 77 -43.57 -14.62 19.42
C SER A 77 -42.34 -14.98 18.57
N VAL A 78 -41.72 -16.11 18.92
CA VAL A 78 -40.71 -16.79 18.09
C VAL A 78 -41.44 -17.56 16.99
N SER A 79 -41.29 -17.14 15.74
CA SER A 79 -41.84 -17.83 14.56
C SER A 79 -40.89 -18.95 14.11
N THR A 80 -41.36 -20.19 14.23
CA THR A 80 -40.82 -21.39 13.60
C THR A 80 -40.99 -21.32 12.07
N ARG A 81 -39.90 -21.44 11.32
CA ARG A 81 -39.93 -21.51 9.84
C ARG A 81 -40.37 -22.88 9.35
N THR A 82 -41.49 -22.94 8.64
CA THR A 82 -41.79 -23.97 7.62
C THR A 82 -41.42 -23.44 6.24
N ALA A 83 -40.88 -24.31 5.39
CA ALA A 83 -40.48 -24.01 4.02
C ALA A 83 -41.70 -23.89 3.08
N PRO A 84 -41.66 -23.02 2.05
CA PRO A 84 -42.58 -23.11 0.93
C PRO A 84 -41.90 -23.53 -0.38
N GLU A 85 -42.65 -24.33 -1.12
CA GLU A 85 -42.44 -24.80 -2.49
C GLU A 85 -42.49 -23.68 -3.54
N HIS A 86 -42.03 -24.05 -4.73
CA HIS A 86 -41.92 -23.29 -5.98
C HIS A 86 -43.16 -22.47 -6.38
N ALA A 87 -42.92 -21.23 -6.84
CA ALA A 87 -43.74 -20.55 -7.86
C ALA A 87 -42.91 -19.50 -8.62
N ASP A 88 -43.21 -19.39 -9.92
CA ASP A 88 -42.44 -18.72 -10.97
C ASP A 88 -42.33 -17.18 -10.93
N ILE A 89 -41.14 -16.75 -11.34
CA ILE A 89 -40.68 -15.55 -12.05
C ILE A 89 -41.72 -14.44 -12.34
N THR A 90 -41.48 -13.26 -11.75
CA THR A 90 -41.44 -11.95 -12.46
C THR A 90 -40.55 -10.98 -11.67
N THR A 91 -39.30 -10.82 -12.09
CA THR A 91 -38.33 -9.92 -11.47
C THR A 91 -38.62 -8.46 -11.83
N LYS A 92 -39.25 -7.73 -10.90
CA LYS A 92 -39.00 -6.29 -10.74
C LYS A 92 -37.82 -6.15 -9.77
N GLU A 93 -36.72 -5.56 -10.24
CA GLU A 93 -35.56 -5.21 -9.43
C GLU A 93 -35.99 -4.28 -8.29
N GLN A 94 -36.10 -4.83 -7.08
CA GLN A 94 -36.09 -4.05 -5.86
C GLN A 94 -34.65 -3.98 -5.37
N HIS A 95 -34.07 -2.78 -5.42
CA HIS A 95 -32.89 -2.43 -4.65
C HIS A 95 -33.15 -2.80 -3.19
N VAL A 96 -32.46 -3.83 -2.70
CA VAL A 96 -32.43 -4.16 -1.27
C VAL A 96 -31.60 -3.09 -0.58
N THR A 97 -32.26 -2.02 -0.13
CA THR A 97 -31.67 -1.10 0.83
C THR A 97 -31.39 -1.87 2.10
N SER A 98 -30.11 -1.92 2.50
CA SER A 98 -29.75 -2.46 3.81
C SER A 98 -30.42 -1.57 4.87
N GLN A 99 -31.28 -2.14 5.72
CA GLN A 99 -32.02 -1.42 6.76
C GLN A 99 -31.13 -0.84 7.89
N ASN A 100 -29.80 -0.82 7.71
CA ASN A 100 -28.82 -0.44 8.73
C ASN A 100 -27.84 0.65 8.30
N ASP A 101 -27.96 1.21 7.09
CA ASP A 101 -27.14 2.36 6.69
C ASP A 101 -27.76 3.66 7.20
N SER A 102 -26.93 4.53 7.78
CA SER A 102 -27.37 5.84 8.24
C SER A 102 -27.87 6.69 7.06
N LEU A 103 -28.74 7.67 7.33
CA LEU A 103 -29.35 8.51 6.29
C LEU A 103 -28.28 9.18 5.41
N GLU A 104 -27.18 9.62 6.03
CA GLU A 104 -26.02 10.23 5.35
C GLU A 104 -25.37 9.23 4.40
N ARG A 105 -25.22 7.97 4.81
CA ARG A 105 -24.62 6.93 3.97
C ARG A 105 -25.54 6.58 2.80
N GLN A 106 -26.84 6.52 3.03
CA GLN A 106 -27.81 6.27 1.98
C GLN A 106 -27.86 7.41 0.95
N PHE A 107 -27.68 8.67 1.34
CA PHE A 107 -27.73 9.84 0.44
C PHE A 107 -26.39 10.24 -0.19
N LEU A 108 -25.29 10.21 0.58
CA LEU A 108 -23.97 10.66 0.13
C LEU A 108 -23.15 9.55 -0.51
N THR A 109 -23.48 8.28 -0.25
CA THR A 109 -22.72 7.12 -0.76
C THR A 109 -23.53 6.20 -1.69
N THR A 110 -24.72 6.63 -2.13
CA THR A 110 -25.51 5.88 -3.13
C THR A 110 -24.68 5.62 -4.39
N GLY A 111 -24.59 4.36 -4.84
CA GLY A 111 -23.84 3.96 -6.04
C GLY A 111 -22.31 3.91 -5.88
N VAL A 112 -21.77 4.29 -4.71
CA VAL A 112 -20.30 4.29 -4.46
C VAL A 112 -19.75 2.87 -4.33
N ASN A 113 -20.52 1.93 -3.74
CA ASN A 113 -20.13 0.52 -3.61
C ASN A 113 -20.45 -0.35 -4.84
N ASP A 114 -21.24 0.19 -5.78
CA ASP A 114 -21.46 -0.38 -7.12
C ASP A 114 -20.44 0.18 -8.14
N GLY A 115 -19.43 0.89 -7.64
CA GLY A 115 -18.52 1.75 -8.40
C GLY A 115 -17.44 1.02 -9.19
N GLU A 116 -16.82 1.80 -10.07
CA GLU A 116 -15.71 1.37 -10.91
C GLU A 116 -14.42 1.21 -10.09
N LEU A 117 -13.59 0.25 -10.48
CA LEU A 117 -12.25 0.03 -9.93
C LEU A 117 -11.22 0.24 -11.03
N ILE A 118 -10.20 1.07 -10.81
CA ILE A 118 -9.14 1.30 -11.79
C ILE A 118 -7.82 0.77 -11.20
N ILE A 119 -7.22 -0.21 -11.87
CA ILE A 119 -5.94 -0.81 -11.48
C ILE A 119 -4.92 -0.54 -12.58
N GLY A 120 -3.90 0.25 -12.30
CA GLY A 120 -2.72 0.39 -13.14
C GLY A 120 -1.71 -0.73 -12.87
N ILE A 121 -0.99 -1.15 -13.92
CA ILE A 121 0.11 -2.11 -13.84
C ILE A 121 1.38 -1.46 -14.36
N VAL A 122 2.43 -1.53 -13.54
CA VAL A 122 3.81 -1.19 -13.92
C VAL A 122 4.61 -2.48 -13.94
N SER A 123 5.27 -2.74 -15.05
CA SER A 123 6.15 -3.91 -15.21
C SER A 123 7.23 -3.60 -16.23
N ALA A 124 8.47 -4.00 -15.96
CA ALA A 124 9.57 -3.85 -16.90
C ALA A 124 9.33 -4.62 -18.22
N VAL A 125 9.94 -4.17 -19.31
CA VAL A 125 9.96 -4.91 -20.58
C VAL A 125 10.54 -6.31 -20.37
N GLY A 126 10.01 -7.30 -21.10
CA GLY A 126 10.36 -8.71 -20.91
C GLY A 126 9.62 -9.39 -19.75
N THR A 127 8.72 -8.70 -19.05
CA THR A 127 7.86 -9.33 -18.03
C THR A 127 6.69 -10.06 -18.69
N GLU A 128 6.44 -11.32 -18.28
CA GLU A 128 5.32 -12.16 -18.73
C GLU A 128 3.96 -11.67 -18.16
N PHE A 129 3.54 -10.45 -18.52
CA PHE A 129 2.42 -9.75 -17.88
C PHE A 129 1.09 -10.54 -17.86
N LYS A 130 0.86 -11.46 -18.81
CA LYS A 130 -0.34 -12.33 -18.81
C LYS A 130 -0.46 -13.18 -17.55
N ARG A 131 0.67 -13.61 -16.97
CA ARG A 131 0.71 -14.34 -15.69
C ARG A 131 0.21 -13.50 -14.50
N VAL A 132 0.06 -12.19 -14.67
CA VAL A 132 -0.52 -11.27 -13.69
C VAL A 132 -1.92 -10.83 -14.10
N ILE A 133 -2.11 -10.40 -15.35
CA ILE A 133 -3.39 -9.88 -15.86
C ILE A 133 -4.49 -10.94 -15.86
N ASP A 134 -4.20 -12.17 -16.29
CA ASP A 134 -5.23 -13.21 -16.43
C ASP A 134 -5.74 -13.63 -15.03
N PRO A 135 -4.88 -13.96 -14.04
CA PRO A 135 -5.35 -14.25 -12.68
C PRO A 135 -6.03 -13.06 -12.00
N LEU A 136 -5.55 -11.83 -12.20
CA LEU A 136 -6.20 -10.63 -11.66
C LEU A 136 -7.62 -10.49 -12.21
N THR A 137 -7.78 -10.68 -13.52
CA THR A 137 -9.07 -10.64 -14.21
C THR A 137 -10.03 -11.69 -13.65
N ASP A 138 -9.58 -12.94 -13.52
CA ASP A 138 -10.41 -14.03 -13.02
C ASP A 138 -10.82 -13.80 -11.55
N ARG A 139 -9.91 -13.30 -10.72
CA ARG A 139 -10.23 -13.00 -9.33
C ARG A 139 -11.26 -11.88 -9.20
N LEU A 140 -11.10 -10.80 -9.98
CA LEU A 140 -12.05 -9.67 -10.04
C LEU A 140 -13.45 -10.12 -10.50
N LYS A 141 -13.54 -10.99 -11.51
CA LYS A 141 -14.82 -11.62 -11.90
C LYS A 141 -15.45 -12.37 -10.72
N GLY A 142 -14.64 -13.05 -9.92
CA GLY A 142 -15.09 -13.67 -8.68
C GLY A 142 -15.53 -12.70 -7.58
N PHE A 143 -15.28 -11.38 -7.70
CA PHE A 143 -15.85 -10.31 -6.88
C PHE A 143 -17.08 -9.65 -7.55
N GLY A 144 -17.56 -10.22 -8.66
CA GLY A 144 -18.71 -9.72 -9.41
C GLY A 144 -18.40 -8.59 -10.40
N TYR A 145 -17.12 -8.37 -10.74
CA TYR A 145 -16.72 -7.32 -11.67
C TYR A 145 -16.66 -7.82 -13.12
N THR A 146 -17.22 -7.02 -14.04
CA THR A 146 -16.86 -7.10 -15.45
C THR A 146 -15.53 -6.38 -15.65
N VAL A 147 -14.55 -7.04 -16.27
CA VAL A 147 -13.18 -6.53 -16.36
C VAL A 147 -12.84 -6.14 -17.80
N GLU A 148 -12.30 -4.94 -17.97
CA GLU A 148 -11.77 -4.41 -19.23
C GLU A 148 -10.26 -4.18 -19.09
N VAL A 149 -9.48 -4.75 -20.00
CA VAL A 149 -8.03 -4.53 -20.03
C VAL A 149 -7.71 -3.49 -21.11
N ILE A 150 -7.05 -2.41 -20.71
CA ILE A 150 -6.61 -1.32 -21.61
C ILE A 150 -5.09 -1.35 -21.63
N ARG A 151 -4.49 -1.62 -22.78
CA ARG A 151 -3.04 -1.54 -22.96
C ARG A 151 -2.68 -0.13 -23.38
N VAL A 152 -1.75 0.54 -22.68
CA VAL A 152 -1.36 1.92 -23.03
C VAL A 152 -0.90 2.03 -24.50
N SER A 153 -0.21 1.03 -25.04
CA SER A 153 0.20 1.06 -26.44
C SER A 153 -0.96 0.99 -27.45
N SER A 154 -2.17 0.59 -27.06
CA SER A 154 -3.32 0.51 -27.99
C SER A 154 -3.93 1.87 -28.34
N ILE A 155 -3.56 2.94 -27.63
CA ILE A 155 -3.97 4.32 -27.98
C ILE A 155 -2.98 4.99 -28.95
N LEU A 156 -1.85 4.33 -29.24
CA LEU A 156 -0.83 4.82 -30.16
C LEU A 156 -1.08 4.32 -31.59
N SER A 157 -0.30 4.84 -32.54
CA SER A 157 -0.36 4.41 -33.94
C SER A 157 -0.12 2.92 -34.08
N THR A 158 -0.94 2.27 -34.92
CA THR A 158 -0.82 0.84 -35.23
C THR A 158 0.53 0.53 -35.85
N PHE A 159 1.13 -0.57 -35.40
CA PHE A 159 2.34 -1.14 -35.98
C PHE A 159 1.96 -2.21 -37.01
N SER A 160 2.50 -2.13 -38.22
CA SER A 160 2.20 -3.06 -39.32
C SER A 160 3.44 -3.83 -39.76
N GLY A 161 3.63 -5.03 -39.21
CA GLY A 161 4.68 -5.98 -39.60
C GLY A 161 6.07 -5.67 -39.03
N GLY A 162 6.89 -6.71 -38.85
CA GLY A 162 8.23 -6.64 -38.25
C GLY A 162 8.42 -7.66 -37.13
N SER A 163 9.60 -7.67 -36.52
CA SER A 163 9.90 -8.51 -35.36
C SER A 163 9.24 -7.98 -34.08
N GLU A 164 9.23 -8.77 -33.01
CA GLU A 164 8.74 -8.30 -31.71
C GLU A 164 9.61 -7.14 -31.17
N TYR A 165 10.91 -7.17 -31.42
CA TYR A 165 11.82 -6.07 -31.11
C TYR A 165 11.37 -4.77 -31.78
N ASP A 166 11.11 -4.81 -33.10
CA ASP A 166 10.67 -3.65 -33.87
C ASP A 166 9.34 -3.11 -33.33
N ARG A 167 8.41 -4.02 -32.97
CA ARG A 167 7.12 -3.66 -32.39
C ARG A 167 7.29 -2.94 -31.05
N ILE A 168 8.14 -3.45 -30.15
CA ILE A 168 8.38 -2.83 -28.84
C ILE A 168 9.02 -1.46 -29.02
N LYS A 169 10.06 -1.38 -29.84
CA LYS A 169 10.79 -0.13 -30.11
C LYS A 169 9.88 0.93 -30.72
N HIS A 170 9.04 0.56 -31.69
CA HIS A 170 8.03 1.44 -32.27
C HIS A 170 7.13 2.07 -31.21
N PHE A 171 6.60 1.27 -30.28
CA PHE A 171 5.70 1.80 -29.24
C PHE A 171 6.41 2.63 -28.17
N MET A 172 7.68 2.32 -27.84
CA MET A 172 8.50 3.19 -27.00
C MET A 172 8.65 4.56 -27.67
N SER A 173 9.23 4.59 -28.87
CA SER A 173 9.49 5.84 -29.60
C SER A 173 8.21 6.63 -29.89
N ALA A 174 7.09 5.96 -30.20
CA ALA A 174 5.80 6.63 -30.41
C ALA A 174 5.26 7.27 -29.12
N GLY A 175 5.46 6.62 -27.97
CA GLY A 175 5.12 7.17 -26.66
C GLY A 175 5.96 8.40 -26.33
N ASP A 176 7.29 8.27 -26.46
CA ASP A 176 8.25 9.34 -26.16
C ASP A 176 8.02 10.55 -27.07
N SER A 177 7.83 10.31 -28.37
CA SER A 177 7.48 11.36 -29.35
C SER A 177 6.18 12.09 -29.00
N LEU A 178 5.19 11.39 -28.45
CA LEU A 178 3.92 12.02 -28.07
C LEU A 178 4.08 12.86 -26.81
N ARG A 179 4.84 12.40 -25.81
CA ARG A 179 5.18 13.17 -24.61
C ARG A 179 5.95 14.44 -24.97
N GLU A 180 6.96 14.33 -25.84
CA GLU A 180 7.74 15.46 -26.34
C GLU A 180 6.88 16.49 -27.09
N LYS A 181 6.16 16.06 -28.14
CA LYS A 181 5.33 16.96 -28.96
C LYS A 181 4.22 17.66 -28.19
N SER A 182 3.68 17.00 -27.17
CA SER A 182 2.65 17.57 -26.31
C SER A 182 3.23 18.39 -25.14
N THR A 183 4.55 18.37 -24.94
CA THR A 183 5.23 18.94 -23.76
C THR A 183 4.60 18.46 -22.45
N ASN A 184 4.10 17.22 -22.43
CA ASN A 184 3.33 16.68 -21.31
C ASN A 184 3.60 15.18 -21.14
N ASN A 185 4.43 14.85 -20.14
CA ASN A 185 4.81 13.47 -19.87
C ASN A 185 3.65 12.59 -19.33
N ALA A 186 2.46 13.16 -19.08
CA ALA A 186 1.24 12.44 -18.69
C ALA A 186 0.26 12.21 -19.85
N ILE A 187 0.56 12.64 -21.08
CA ILE A 187 -0.39 12.62 -22.20
C ILE A 187 -0.99 11.23 -22.49
N LEU A 188 -0.21 10.16 -22.31
CA LEU A 188 -0.69 8.79 -22.49
C LEU A 188 -1.74 8.40 -21.45
N ALA A 189 -1.60 8.86 -20.21
CA ALA A 189 -2.61 8.66 -19.17
C ALA A 189 -3.92 9.40 -19.47
N ALA A 190 -3.85 10.60 -20.07
CA ALA A 190 -5.03 11.31 -20.55
C ALA A 190 -5.75 10.51 -21.66
N GLY A 191 -4.99 9.91 -22.59
CA GLY A 191 -5.51 9.00 -23.60
C GLY A 191 -6.19 7.76 -23.00
N VAL A 192 -5.58 7.15 -21.98
CA VAL A 192 -6.19 6.04 -21.22
C VAL A 192 -7.50 6.47 -20.56
N ALA A 193 -7.53 7.62 -19.89
CA ALA A 193 -8.75 8.12 -19.25
C ALA A 193 -9.89 8.34 -20.26
N LYS A 194 -9.55 8.83 -21.47
CA LYS A 194 -10.49 8.94 -22.59
C LYS A 194 -11.03 7.57 -23.02
N GLU A 195 -10.19 6.54 -23.10
CA GLU A 195 -10.63 5.18 -23.45
C GLU A 195 -11.50 4.54 -22.37
N ILE A 196 -11.17 4.73 -21.08
CA ILE A 196 -12.03 4.32 -19.96
C ILE A 196 -13.41 4.99 -20.09
N SER A 197 -13.43 6.30 -20.34
CA SER A 197 -14.68 7.05 -20.50
C SER A 197 -15.52 6.55 -21.68
N LYS A 198 -14.92 6.22 -22.82
CA LYS A 198 -15.65 5.66 -23.99
C LYS A 198 -16.23 4.28 -23.70
N LYS A 199 -15.49 3.45 -22.97
CA LYS A 199 -15.90 2.09 -22.64
C LYS A 199 -16.96 2.05 -21.55
N ARG A 200 -17.22 3.15 -20.83
CA ARG A 200 -18.26 3.26 -19.80
C ARG A 200 -19.67 3.17 -20.42
N ILE A 201 -20.38 2.06 -20.21
CA ILE A 201 -21.77 1.84 -20.64
C ILE A 201 -22.70 2.38 -19.53
N THR A 202 -23.87 2.92 -19.90
CA THR A 202 -24.84 3.57 -19.00
C THR A 202 -25.62 2.65 -18.04
N LYS A 203 -25.39 1.33 -18.03
CA LYS A 203 -26.03 0.42 -17.05
C LYS A 203 -25.14 0.20 -15.83
N SER A 204 -25.75 0.29 -14.65
CA SER A 204 -25.14 0.09 -13.33
C SER A 204 -24.66 -1.36 -13.13
N GLN A 205 -23.41 -1.64 -13.51
CA GLN A 205 -22.73 -2.89 -13.20
C GLN A 205 -21.34 -2.59 -12.63
N LYS A 206 -20.88 -3.43 -11.69
CA LYS A 206 -19.52 -3.38 -11.15
C LYS A 206 -18.51 -3.59 -12.27
N ARG A 207 -17.62 -2.63 -12.48
CA ARG A 207 -16.63 -2.68 -13.57
C ARG A 207 -15.23 -2.36 -13.09
N ALA A 208 -14.26 -3.11 -13.60
CA ALA A 208 -12.86 -2.93 -13.29
C ALA A 208 -12.11 -2.66 -14.59
N TYR A 209 -11.30 -1.61 -14.62
CA TYR A 209 -10.40 -1.30 -15.72
C TYR A 209 -8.97 -1.60 -15.29
N ILE A 210 -8.30 -2.49 -16.01
CA ILE A 210 -6.88 -2.78 -15.81
C ILE A 210 -6.09 -2.02 -16.87
N VAL A 211 -5.36 -0.99 -16.45
CA VAL A 211 -4.48 -0.19 -17.31
C VAL A 211 -3.09 -0.82 -17.30
N ASN A 212 -2.76 -1.51 -18.38
CA ASN A 212 -1.50 -2.25 -18.51
C ASN A 212 -0.40 -1.41 -19.17
N SER A 213 0.80 -1.47 -18.58
CA SER A 213 2.05 -0.89 -19.08
C SER A 213 2.15 0.63 -18.91
N LEU A 214 1.98 1.12 -17.67
CA LEU A 214 2.39 2.48 -17.30
C LEU A 214 3.92 2.53 -17.17
N LYS A 215 4.52 3.62 -17.68
CA LYS A 215 5.97 3.70 -17.91
C LYS A 215 6.60 5.01 -17.47
N HIS A 216 5.80 6.02 -17.13
CA HIS A 216 6.29 7.30 -16.66
C HIS A 216 5.59 7.76 -15.36
N PRO A 217 6.30 8.31 -14.35
CA PRO A 217 5.70 8.74 -13.08
C PRO A 217 4.52 9.71 -13.25
N ARG A 218 4.63 10.63 -14.22
CA ARG A 218 3.58 11.62 -14.52
C ARG A 218 2.27 10.98 -15.00
N GLU A 219 2.32 9.80 -15.62
CA GLU A 219 1.12 9.05 -16.00
C GLU A 219 0.37 8.55 -14.76
N VAL A 220 1.09 8.00 -13.78
CA VAL A 220 0.54 7.51 -12.51
C VAL A 220 -0.05 8.66 -11.71
N GLU A 221 0.69 9.77 -11.57
CA GLU A 221 0.22 10.97 -10.88
C GLU A 221 -1.05 11.54 -11.51
N PHE A 222 -1.11 11.56 -12.85
CA PHE A 222 -2.29 12.01 -13.56
C PHE A 222 -3.50 11.11 -13.30
N LEU A 223 -3.35 9.78 -13.41
CA LEU A 223 -4.44 8.85 -13.10
C LEU A 223 -4.89 8.95 -11.63
N ARG A 224 -3.97 9.19 -10.70
CA ARG A 224 -4.30 9.49 -9.30
C ARG A 224 -5.09 10.79 -9.14
N LYS A 225 -4.80 11.83 -9.92
CA LYS A 225 -5.60 13.07 -9.91
C LYS A 225 -6.99 12.85 -10.51
N VAL A 226 -7.11 12.05 -11.56
CA VAL A 226 -8.38 11.76 -12.24
C VAL A 226 -9.30 10.86 -11.41
N TYR A 227 -8.74 9.79 -10.83
CA TYR A 227 -9.52 8.74 -10.15
C TYR A 227 -9.33 8.74 -8.63
N ALA A 228 -8.62 9.73 -8.09
CA ALA A 228 -8.38 9.93 -6.66
C ALA A 228 -7.99 8.61 -5.95
N ASN A 229 -8.72 8.30 -4.86
CA ASN A 229 -8.49 7.09 -4.09
C ASN A 229 -9.02 5.80 -4.73
N GLY A 230 -9.79 5.89 -5.82
CA GLY A 230 -10.28 4.73 -6.58
C GLY A 230 -9.25 4.11 -7.53
N PHE A 231 -8.09 4.73 -7.69
CA PHE A 231 -6.96 4.18 -8.46
C PHE A 231 -5.97 3.44 -7.56
N TYR A 232 -5.60 2.25 -8.02
CA TYR A 232 -4.56 1.41 -7.42
C TYR A 232 -3.47 1.08 -8.44
N LEU A 233 -2.21 1.09 -8.01
CA LEU A 233 -1.06 0.72 -8.85
C LEU A 233 -0.42 -0.58 -8.35
N ILE A 234 -0.29 -1.58 -9.21
CA ILE A 234 0.47 -2.79 -8.94
C ILE A 234 1.83 -2.71 -9.66
N GLY A 235 2.91 -2.83 -8.89
CA GLY A 235 4.27 -2.96 -9.40
C GLY A 235 4.65 -4.42 -9.49
N VAL A 236 5.02 -4.89 -10.68
CA VAL A 236 5.42 -6.28 -10.90
C VAL A 236 6.93 -6.35 -10.98
N HIS A 237 7.55 -6.95 -9.96
CA HIS A 237 8.96 -7.27 -9.96
C HIS A 237 9.20 -8.53 -10.79
N ALA A 238 10.20 -8.50 -11.68
CA ALA A 238 10.67 -9.68 -12.39
C ALA A 238 12.19 -9.59 -12.53
N ASP A 239 12.86 -10.70 -12.20
CA ASP A 239 14.32 -10.84 -12.32
C ASP A 239 14.79 -10.51 -13.73
N GLU A 240 15.90 -9.76 -13.83
CA GLU A 240 16.43 -9.32 -15.12
C GLU A 240 16.85 -10.48 -16.03
N LYS A 241 17.49 -11.52 -15.48
CA LYS A 241 17.90 -12.71 -16.26
C LYS A 241 16.67 -13.37 -16.86
N ARG A 242 15.56 -13.42 -16.10
CA ARG A 242 14.29 -13.95 -16.60
C ARG A 242 13.72 -13.06 -17.71
N ARG A 243 13.66 -11.75 -17.52
CA ARG A 243 13.16 -10.80 -18.53
C ARG A 243 13.97 -10.91 -19.82
N HIS A 244 15.29 -10.98 -19.69
CA HIS A 244 16.21 -11.18 -20.79
C HIS A 244 15.93 -12.49 -21.52
N LYS A 245 15.83 -13.61 -20.80
CA LYS A 245 15.53 -14.92 -21.37
C LYS A 245 14.18 -14.93 -22.10
N TYR A 246 13.16 -14.30 -21.53
CA TYR A 246 11.85 -14.20 -22.18
C TYR A 246 11.91 -13.39 -23.48
N LEU A 247 12.68 -12.30 -23.51
CA LEU A 247 12.88 -11.52 -24.73
C LEU A 247 13.64 -12.30 -25.81
N THR A 248 14.62 -13.11 -25.43
CA THR A 248 15.41 -13.88 -26.40
C THR A 248 14.70 -15.15 -26.86
N ASP A 249 14.28 -15.99 -25.92
CA ASP A 249 13.82 -17.35 -26.18
C ASP A 249 12.37 -17.37 -26.66
N ASP A 250 11.49 -16.55 -26.07
CA ASP A 250 10.07 -16.52 -26.40
C ASP A 250 9.69 -15.42 -27.41
N LYS A 251 10.43 -14.31 -27.44
CA LYS A 251 10.15 -13.16 -28.33
C LYS A 251 11.09 -13.04 -29.52
N GLY A 252 12.13 -13.88 -29.60
CA GLY A 252 13.04 -13.92 -30.74
C GLY A 252 13.94 -12.69 -30.88
N CYS A 253 14.18 -11.94 -29.80
CA CYS A 253 15.17 -10.85 -29.80
C CYS A 253 16.59 -11.42 -29.74
N THR A 254 17.57 -10.73 -30.32
CA THR A 254 18.99 -11.04 -30.04
C THR A 254 19.38 -10.62 -28.62
N GLN A 255 20.54 -11.06 -28.15
CA GLN A 255 21.09 -10.67 -26.84
C GLN A 255 21.26 -9.15 -26.73
N GLU A 256 21.76 -8.52 -27.79
CA GLU A 256 22.00 -7.07 -27.86
C GLU A 256 20.67 -6.31 -27.89
N GLN A 257 19.70 -6.80 -28.66
CA GLN A 257 18.36 -6.22 -28.72
C GLN A 257 17.64 -6.28 -27.37
N ALA A 258 17.72 -7.42 -26.67
CA ALA A 258 17.12 -7.57 -25.35
C ALA A 258 17.74 -6.60 -24.32
N LYS A 259 19.08 -6.51 -24.29
CA LYS A 259 19.82 -5.55 -23.43
C LYS A 259 19.45 -4.10 -23.74
N GLU A 260 19.36 -3.74 -25.01
CA GLU A 260 18.96 -2.40 -25.45
C GLU A 260 17.55 -2.06 -24.95
N LEU A 261 16.57 -2.93 -25.19
CA LEU A 261 15.19 -2.70 -24.75
C LEU A 261 15.09 -2.56 -23.23
N ILE A 262 15.78 -3.41 -22.47
CA ILE A 262 15.79 -3.34 -21.00
C ILE A 262 16.36 -2.01 -20.52
N LYS A 263 17.48 -1.58 -21.12
CA LYS A 263 18.13 -0.30 -20.77
C LYS A 263 17.23 0.90 -21.07
N ILE A 264 16.60 0.94 -22.25
CA ILE A 264 15.67 2.01 -22.63
C ILE A 264 14.48 2.05 -21.64
N ASP A 265 13.87 0.89 -21.36
CA ASP A 265 12.68 0.81 -20.53
C ASP A 265 12.92 1.25 -19.07
N GLU A 266 14.11 0.96 -18.54
CA GLU A 266 14.48 1.25 -17.16
C GLU A 266 14.58 2.76 -16.91
N ASP A 267 15.43 3.45 -17.69
CA ASP A 267 15.66 4.89 -17.63
C ASP A 267 16.39 5.41 -18.89
N GLU A 268 15.66 6.04 -19.80
CA GLU A 268 16.22 6.53 -21.07
C GLU A 268 17.09 7.81 -20.92
N SER A 269 17.29 8.30 -19.69
CA SER A 269 18.10 9.51 -19.37
C SER A 269 17.66 10.82 -20.04
N ILE A 270 16.58 10.79 -20.81
CA ILE A 270 15.84 11.95 -21.34
C ILE A 270 14.55 12.15 -20.53
N ASP A 271 14.05 13.38 -20.41
CA ASP A 271 12.89 13.71 -19.56
C ASP A 271 11.59 13.05 -20.03
N HIS A 272 11.33 13.03 -21.34
CA HIS A 272 10.10 12.50 -21.93
C HIS A 272 10.18 11.00 -22.30
N GLY A 273 11.31 10.36 -22.02
CA GLY A 273 11.55 8.94 -22.32
C GLY A 273 10.90 8.01 -21.31
N GLN A 274 11.25 6.73 -21.39
CA GLN A 274 10.76 5.73 -20.45
C GLN A 274 11.44 5.87 -19.08
N LYS A 275 10.64 5.77 -18.00
CA LYS A 275 11.05 5.89 -16.59
C LYS A 275 10.39 4.79 -15.75
N THR A 276 10.44 3.54 -16.23
CA THR A 276 9.68 2.44 -15.62
C THR A 276 10.12 2.19 -14.17
N ARG A 277 11.40 2.35 -13.89
CA ARG A 277 11.97 2.26 -12.54
C ARG A 277 11.25 3.20 -11.58
N ASP A 278 11.28 4.50 -11.87
CA ASP A 278 10.69 5.53 -11.02
C ASP A 278 9.16 5.36 -10.92
N THR A 279 8.54 4.85 -11.99
CA THR A 279 7.10 4.55 -12.02
C THR A 279 6.75 3.38 -11.10
N TYR A 280 7.60 2.35 -11.02
CA TYR A 280 7.40 1.18 -10.16
C TYR A 280 7.40 1.55 -8.68
N HIS A 281 8.19 2.55 -8.28
CA HIS A 281 8.26 3.03 -6.89
C HIS A 281 6.94 3.61 -6.39
N LEU A 282 6.14 4.13 -7.32
CA LEU A 282 4.82 4.67 -7.01
C LEU A 282 3.81 3.57 -6.71
N SER A 283 4.16 2.28 -6.75
CA SER A 283 3.18 1.21 -6.59
C SER A 283 2.56 1.14 -5.19
N ASP A 284 1.28 0.80 -5.18
CA ASP A 284 0.48 0.59 -3.97
C ASP A 284 0.57 -0.84 -3.47
N PHE A 285 0.93 -1.75 -4.38
CA PHE A 285 1.16 -3.15 -4.09
C PHE A 285 2.29 -3.67 -4.97
N PHE A 286 3.28 -4.28 -4.35
CA PHE A 286 4.44 -4.87 -5.00
C PHE A 286 4.25 -6.37 -5.07
N LEU A 287 4.39 -6.92 -6.29
CA LEU A 287 4.13 -8.31 -6.59
C LEU A 287 5.38 -8.93 -7.22
N ASN A 288 5.82 -10.08 -6.70
CA ASN A 288 6.93 -10.82 -7.29
C ASN A 288 6.42 -11.73 -8.42
N LEU A 289 7.02 -11.65 -9.60
CA LEU A 289 6.80 -12.60 -10.69
C LEU A 289 7.86 -13.71 -10.65
N GLY A 290 7.71 -14.55 -9.63
CA GLY A 290 8.54 -15.72 -9.39
C GLY A 290 8.25 -16.91 -10.32
N SER A 291 8.94 -18.03 -10.11
CA SER A 291 8.67 -19.28 -10.82
C SER A 291 7.33 -19.88 -10.42
N ASP A 292 6.91 -19.65 -9.17
CA ASP A 292 5.66 -20.16 -8.62
C ASP A 292 4.47 -19.27 -9.00
N ASN A 293 3.62 -19.77 -9.89
CA ASN A 293 2.38 -19.10 -10.28
C ASN A 293 1.39 -18.95 -9.12
N ASP A 294 1.42 -19.84 -8.13
CA ASP A 294 0.48 -19.79 -7.03
C ASP A 294 0.81 -18.66 -6.06
N GLN A 295 2.09 -18.28 -5.92
CA GLN A 295 2.46 -17.06 -5.18
C GLN A 295 1.87 -15.80 -5.81
N VAL A 296 1.99 -15.66 -7.13
CA VAL A 296 1.38 -14.54 -7.88
C VAL A 296 -0.12 -14.49 -7.64
N LYS A 297 -0.79 -15.64 -7.83
CA LYS A 297 -2.22 -15.78 -7.61
C LYS A 297 -2.59 -15.41 -6.17
N ASN A 298 -1.89 -15.90 -5.16
CA ASN A 298 -2.21 -15.68 -3.75
C ASN A 298 -1.96 -14.22 -3.34
N GLY A 299 -0.89 -13.60 -3.85
CA GLY A 299 -0.62 -12.18 -3.68
C GLY A 299 -1.75 -11.31 -4.22
N LEU A 300 -2.20 -11.57 -5.46
CA LEU A 300 -3.34 -10.87 -6.06
C LEU A 300 -4.65 -11.09 -5.29
N GLN A 301 -4.90 -12.31 -4.79
CA GLN A 301 -6.07 -12.59 -3.96
C GLN A 301 -6.07 -11.75 -2.68
N ARG A 302 -4.96 -11.76 -1.96
CA ARG A 302 -4.81 -11.02 -0.70
C ARG A 302 -4.96 -9.52 -0.94
N PHE A 303 -4.38 -9.00 -2.03
CA PHE A 303 -4.52 -7.59 -2.39
C PHE A 303 -5.98 -7.21 -2.64
N LEU A 304 -6.71 -8.01 -3.42
CA LEU A 304 -8.14 -7.77 -3.65
C LEU A 304 -8.95 -7.89 -2.36
N GLU A 305 -8.70 -8.89 -1.52
CA GLU A 305 -9.37 -9.00 -0.21
C GLU A 305 -9.17 -7.74 0.65
N LEU A 306 -7.98 -7.14 0.64
CA LEU A 306 -7.71 -5.86 1.30
C LEU A 306 -8.49 -4.70 0.67
N ILE A 307 -8.48 -4.60 -0.66
CA ILE A 307 -9.27 -3.60 -1.41
C ILE A 307 -10.76 -3.77 -1.13
N PHE A 308 -11.26 -4.99 -0.93
CA PHE A 308 -12.66 -5.26 -0.62
C PHE A 308 -12.92 -5.35 0.89
N SER A 309 -12.20 -4.55 1.68
CA SER A 309 -12.47 -4.33 3.11
C SER A 309 -12.52 -5.62 3.95
N HIS A 310 -11.70 -6.63 3.63
CA HIS A 310 -11.67 -7.84 4.43
C HIS A 310 -11.13 -7.54 5.85
N PRO A 311 -11.94 -7.75 6.91
CA PRO A 311 -11.63 -7.24 8.26
C PRO A 311 -10.41 -7.89 8.92
N TYR A 312 -10.07 -9.12 8.52
CA TYR A 312 -9.05 -9.96 9.17
C TYR A 312 -7.77 -10.18 8.35
N LYS A 313 -7.53 -9.40 7.28
CA LYS A 313 -6.25 -9.42 6.56
C LYS A 313 -5.31 -8.39 7.19
N ASN A 314 -4.41 -8.88 8.03
CA ASN A 314 -3.42 -8.05 8.72
C ASN A 314 -2.15 -7.84 7.87
N PRO A 315 -1.34 -6.81 8.15
CA PRO A 315 -0.07 -6.61 7.47
C PRO A 315 0.91 -7.75 7.82
N THR A 316 1.80 -8.08 6.88
CA THR A 316 3.00 -8.88 7.18
C THR A 316 4.00 -8.04 7.96
N PHE A 317 5.00 -8.69 8.56
CA PHE A 317 6.06 -7.94 9.25
C PHE A 317 6.87 -7.09 8.27
N ASP A 318 7.16 -7.60 7.06
CA ASP A 318 7.87 -6.84 6.03
C ASP A 318 7.08 -5.59 5.61
N GLU A 319 5.75 -5.68 5.45
CA GLU A 319 4.91 -4.53 5.14
C GLU A 319 4.93 -3.49 6.28
N PHE A 320 4.85 -3.95 7.52
CA PHE A 320 4.94 -3.07 8.69
C PHE A 320 6.32 -2.39 8.80
N ALA A 321 7.40 -3.16 8.68
CA ALA A 321 8.77 -2.64 8.75
C ALA A 321 9.06 -1.66 7.60
N MET A 322 8.61 -1.96 6.38
CA MET A 322 8.76 -1.05 5.25
C MET A 322 7.92 0.23 5.41
N PHE A 323 6.71 0.13 5.97
CA PHE A 323 5.92 1.30 6.34
C PHE A 323 6.64 2.15 7.40
N MET A 324 7.30 1.52 8.39
CA MET A 324 8.10 2.23 9.39
C MET A 324 9.34 2.90 8.78
N ALA A 325 10.00 2.26 7.82
CA ALA A 325 11.11 2.86 7.06
C ALA A 325 10.63 4.10 6.29
N PHE A 326 9.51 4.01 5.58
CA PHE A 326 8.91 5.15 4.90
C PHE A 326 8.48 6.25 5.89
N ASN A 327 7.87 5.90 7.02
CA ASN A 327 7.54 6.89 8.05
C ASN A 327 8.78 7.55 8.66
N SER A 328 9.92 6.86 8.70
CA SER A 328 11.21 7.45 9.09
C SER A 328 11.77 8.36 7.99
N SER A 329 11.48 8.14 6.70
CA SER A 329 12.00 8.99 5.63
C SER A 329 11.40 10.40 5.64
N VAL A 330 10.14 10.55 6.05
CA VAL A 330 9.40 11.84 5.95
C VAL A 330 9.99 12.97 6.81
N ARG A 331 10.84 12.65 7.80
CA ARG A 331 11.55 13.65 8.61
C ARG A 331 12.84 14.17 7.96
N SER A 332 13.28 13.55 6.85
CA SER A 332 14.47 13.98 6.12
C SER A 332 14.27 15.35 5.50
N GLY A 333 15.24 16.24 5.73
CA GLY A 333 15.35 17.54 5.06
C GLY A 333 16.33 17.56 3.88
N ASP A 334 16.73 16.40 3.35
CA ASP A 334 17.64 16.28 2.21
C ASP A 334 17.05 16.93 0.94
N LEU A 335 17.87 17.68 0.21
CA LEU A 335 17.46 18.44 -0.97
C LEU A 335 17.15 17.57 -2.19
N SER A 336 17.68 16.34 -2.23
CA SER A 336 17.56 15.43 -3.37
C SER A 336 16.38 14.47 -3.21
N ARG A 337 16.29 13.75 -2.08
CA ARG A 337 15.26 12.73 -1.86
C ARG A 337 15.09 12.38 -0.38
N GLN A 338 13.92 11.87 -0.02
CA GLN A 338 13.67 11.31 1.32
C GLN A 338 13.85 9.79 1.31
N VAL A 339 14.82 9.30 2.09
CA VAL A 339 15.14 7.88 2.28
C VAL A 339 15.02 7.54 3.76
N GLY A 340 14.43 6.39 4.05
CA GLY A 340 14.31 5.88 5.42
C GLY A 340 14.70 4.43 5.49
N ALA A 341 15.23 4.03 6.66
CA ALA A 341 15.62 2.67 6.93
C ALA A 341 15.19 2.25 8.34
N VAL A 342 14.93 0.97 8.53
CA VAL A 342 14.77 0.36 9.86
C VAL A 342 15.54 -0.93 9.95
N ILE A 343 16.07 -1.23 11.14
CA ILE A 343 16.69 -2.51 11.43
C ILE A 343 15.75 -3.27 12.36
N SER A 344 15.59 -4.57 12.10
CA SER A 344 14.79 -5.46 12.91
C SER A 344 15.53 -6.73 13.29
N ARG A 345 15.14 -7.30 14.44
CA ARG A 345 15.55 -8.62 14.91
C ARG A 345 14.32 -9.33 15.44
N GLU A 346 14.13 -10.61 15.10
CA GLU A 346 13.01 -11.41 15.61
C GLU A 346 11.63 -10.73 15.46
N LYS A 347 11.39 -10.06 14.33
CA LYS A 347 10.16 -9.27 14.07
C LYS A 347 9.92 -8.13 15.08
N GLN A 348 10.99 -7.52 15.57
CA GLN A 348 10.96 -6.31 16.38
C GLN A 348 11.82 -5.24 15.74
N ILE A 349 11.31 -4.02 15.62
CA ILE A 349 12.11 -2.87 15.17
C ILE A 349 13.05 -2.47 16.31
N ILE A 350 14.36 -2.46 16.03
CA ILE A 350 15.40 -2.13 17.01
C ILE A 350 16.08 -0.79 16.71
N ALA A 351 16.01 -0.31 15.47
CA ALA A 351 16.49 1.01 15.10
C ALA A 351 15.75 1.55 13.87
N THR A 352 15.74 2.88 13.76
CA THR A 352 15.25 3.65 12.62
C THR A 352 16.34 4.61 12.17
N GLY A 353 16.37 4.91 10.88
CA GLY A 353 17.26 5.89 10.27
C GLY A 353 16.57 6.68 9.17
N ALA A 354 17.06 7.88 8.93
CA ALA A 354 16.65 8.75 7.84
C ALA A 354 17.90 9.38 7.22
N ASN A 355 17.88 9.68 5.91
CA ASN A 355 18.99 10.43 5.34
C ASN A 355 18.89 11.89 5.79
N ASP A 356 19.85 12.37 6.56
CA ASP A 356 19.88 13.78 6.96
C ASP A 356 21.29 14.19 7.43
N VAL A 357 21.48 15.48 7.72
CA VAL A 357 22.75 16.03 8.19
C VAL A 357 23.00 15.60 9.65
N PRO A 358 24.17 15.01 9.95
CA PRO A 358 24.53 14.60 11.31
C PRO A 358 24.83 15.81 12.22
N LYS A 359 24.57 15.66 13.52
CA LYS A 359 24.86 16.68 14.54
C LYS A 359 26.01 16.30 15.46
N TYR A 360 26.66 17.31 16.05
CA TYR A 360 27.62 17.10 17.13
C TYR A 360 26.97 16.35 18.31
N GLY A 361 27.70 15.39 18.89
CA GLY A 361 27.19 14.50 19.94
C GLY A 361 26.36 13.30 19.43
N GLY A 362 26.12 13.21 18.11
CA GLY A 362 25.46 12.07 17.47
C GLY A 362 23.99 12.29 17.15
N GLY A 363 23.46 11.46 16.24
CA GLY A 363 22.13 11.64 15.65
C GLY A 363 22.11 12.71 14.56
N LEU A 364 20.91 13.10 14.15
CA LEU A 364 20.66 14.07 13.09
C LEU A 364 20.01 15.33 13.65
N TYR A 365 20.09 16.44 12.91
CA TYR A 365 19.36 17.66 13.27
C TYR A 365 17.84 17.47 13.21
N TRP A 366 17.13 18.07 14.16
CA TRP A 366 15.68 18.19 14.20
C TRP A 366 15.31 19.66 14.18
N ALA A 367 14.09 19.97 13.72
CA ALA A 367 13.48 21.25 14.00
C ALA A 367 13.15 21.32 15.50
N GLU A 368 13.48 22.44 16.14
CA GLU A 368 13.30 22.66 17.57
C GLU A 368 12.32 23.81 17.80
N ILE A 369 11.58 23.76 18.91
CA ILE A 369 10.68 24.85 19.29
C ILE A 369 11.49 25.83 20.15
N ASP A 370 11.59 27.08 19.70
CA ASP A 370 12.14 28.16 20.51
C ASP A 370 11.28 28.33 21.77
N SER A 371 11.89 28.13 22.93
CA SER A 371 11.17 28.15 24.22
C SER A 371 10.59 29.52 24.60
N THR A 372 11.07 30.61 23.98
CA THR A 372 10.63 31.98 24.26
C THR A 372 9.54 32.43 23.29
N THR A 373 9.70 32.15 22.00
CA THR A 373 8.78 32.62 20.94
C THR A 373 7.73 31.58 20.54
N GLY A 374 8.00 30.29 20.79
CA GLY A 374 7.19 29.17 20.32
C GLY A 374 7.36 28.86 18.83
N GLU A 375 8.31 29.53 18.15
CA GLU A 375 8.60 29.30 16.74
C GLU A 375 9.32 27.97 16.53
N VAL A 376 8.97 27.23 15.47
CA VAL A 376 9.68 26.02 15.06
C VAL A 376 10.82 26.45 14.15
N VAL A 377 12.05 26.29 14.62
CA VAL A 377 13.27 26.73 13.92
C VAL A 377 14.21 25.56 13.68
N ASP A 378 14.84 25.55 12.52
CA ASP A 378 15.98 24.68 12.26
C ASP A 378 17.27 25.32 12.79
N HIS A 379 18.21 24.48 13.23
CA HIS A 379 19.52 24.96 13.67
C HIS A 379 20.21 25.73 12.52
N PRO A 380 20.77 26.94 12.76
CA PRO A 380 21.55 27.66 11.77
C PRO A 380 22.66 26.77 11.21
N ASP A 381 22.80 26.69 9.88
CA ASP A 381 23.76 25.81 9.22
C ASP A 381 23.60 24.30 9.49
N GLY A 382 22.52 23.87 10.15
CA GLY A 382 22.26 22.48 10.55
C GLY A 382 21.79 21.60 9.40
N LYS A 383 21.17 22.20 8.37
CA LYS A 383 20.71 21.52 7.15
C LYS A 383 21.40 22.11 5.94
N ASP A 384 21.19 21.53 4.76
CA ASP A 384 21.75 22.08 3.52
C ASP A 384 20.96 23.30 3.02
N TYR A 385 19.63 23.31 3.20
CA TYR A 385 18.79 24.48 2.89
C TYR A 385 18.96 25.65 3.86
N THR A 386 19.61 25.43 5.01
CA THR A 386 20.00 26.49 5.95
C THR A 386 21.45 26.97 5.70
N ARG A 387 22.04 26.61 4.55
CA ARG A 387 23.39 27.00 4.09
C ARG A 387 23.31 27.49 2.63
N ASP A 388 24.47 27.59 1.97
CA ASP A 388 24.63 28.00 0.56
C ASP A 388 24.14 26.97 -0.48
N GLY A 389 23.63 25.80 -0.07
CA GLY A 389 23.02 24.79 -0.95
C GLY A 389 23.58 23.37 -0.83
N ASP A 390 23.36 22.57 -1.87
CA ASP A 390 23.82 21.17 -1.97
C ASP A 390 25.34 21.11 -2.21
N SER A 391 26.08 20.74 -1.16
CA SER A 391 27.55 20.66 -1.20
C SER A 391 28.08 19.64 -2.20
N ASN A 392 27.32 18.57 -2.47
CA ASN A 392 27.72 17.57 -3.45
C ASN A 392 27.61 18.11 -4.87
N LYS A 393 26.53 18.83 -5.19
CA LYS A 393 26.38 19.49 -6.49
C LYS A 393 27.41 20.59 -6.72
N GLN A 394 27.74 21.34 -5.68
CA GLN A 394 28.81 22.35 -5.74
C GLN A 394 30.17 21.71 -6.04
N ALA A 395 30.55 20.66 -5.30
CA ALA A 395 31.81 19.95 -5.54
C ALA A 395 31.89 19.32 -6.94
N GLN A 396 30.79 18.73 -7.44
CA GLN A 396 30.72 18.24 -8.82
C GLN A 396 30.98 19.36 -9.83
N ALA A 397 30.38 20.53 -9.63
CA ALA A 397 30.57 21.68 -10.51
C ALA A 397 32.03 22.21 -10.45
N GLU A 398 32.62 22.29 -9.26
CA GLU A 398 34.01 22.70 -9.06
C GLU A 398 34.98 21.77 -9.80
N ILE A 399 34.82 20.44 -9.67
CA ILE A 399 35.64 19.45 -10.39
C ILE A 399 35.52 19.64 -11.90
N ILE A 400 34.30 19.84 -12.41
CA ILE A 400 34.06 20.05 -13.85
C ILE A 400 34.72 21.33 -14.33
N GLN A 401 34.58 22.43 -13.58
CA GLN A 401 35.19 23.71 -13.90
C GLN A 401 36.72 23.64 -13.86
N GLU A 402 37.30 22.95 -12.88
CA GLU A 402 38.74 22.78 -12.75
C GLU A 402 39.31 21.99 -13.93
N ILE A 403 38.68 20.87 -14.31
CA ILE A 403 39.08 20.07 -15.48
C ILE A 403 39.01 20.92 -16.75
N ALA A 404 37.90 21.63 -16.96
CA ALA A 404 37.73 22.48 -18.15
C ALA A 404 38.80 23.58 -18.22
N LYS A 405 39.05 24.26 -17.09
CA LYS A 405 40.06 25.31 -16.98
C LYS A 405 41.47 24.80 -17.26
N ASN A 406 41.84 23.64 -16.72
CA ASN A 406 43.16 23.04 -16.92
C ASN A 406 43.37 22.66 -18.40
N LEU A 407 42.37 22.06 -19.05
CA LEU A 407 42.44 21.72 -20.48
C LEU A 407 42.56 22.96 -21.38
N MET A 408 41.92 24.07 -21.01
CA MET A 408 42.06 25.34 -21.73
C MET A 408 43.43 25.99 -21.51
N ASN A 409 43.94 25.99 -20.28
CA ASN A 409 45.25 26.55 -19.95
C ASN A 409 46.40 25.82 -20.65
N GLU A 410 46.28 24.51 -20.82
CA GLU A 410 47.26 23.70 -21.56
C GLU A 410 47.10 23.80 -23.08
N GLY A 411 46.09 24.51 -23.57
CA GLY A 411 45.82 24.67 -25.00
C GLY A 411 45.28 23.40 -25.68
N ILE A 412 44.77 22.43 -24.90
CA ILE A 412 44.17 21.19 -25.42
C ILE A 412 42.78 21.47 -25.97
N VAL A 413 42.01 22.32 -25.30
CA VAL A 413 40.66 22.75 -25.70
C VAL A 413 40.63 24.26 -25.85
N THR A 414 39.96 24.75 -26.88
CA THR A 414 39.79 26.19 -27.13
C THR A 414 38.65 26.77 -26.28
N THR A 415 38.74 28.06 -25.93
CA THR A 415 37.77 28.72 -25.03
C THR A 415 36.35 28.74 -25.59
N ASP A 416 36.16 28.73 -26.91
CA ASP A 416 34.84 28.67 -27.55
C ASP A 416 34.11 27.33 -27.30
N LYS A 417 34.83 26.29 -26.83
CA LYS A 417 34.31 24.96 -26.54
C LYS A 417 34.04 24.70 -25.06
N GLU A 418 34.21 25.69 -24.19
CA GLU A 418 34.05 25.53 -22.75
C GLU A 418 32.66 24.98 -22.36
N LEU A 419 31.59 25.56 -22.91
CA LEU A 419 30.21 25.13 -22.63
C LEU A 419 29.93 23.70 -23.10
N ASP A 420 30.40 23.34 -24.29
CA ASP A 420 30.26 21.98 -24.84
C ASP A 420 30.99 20.96 -23.96
N LEU A 421 32.20 21.32 -23.49
CA LEU A 421 33.00 20.48 -22.60
C LEU A 421 32.34 20.31 -21.23
N GLN A 422 31.88 21.40 -20.61
CA GLN A 422 31.18 21.33 -19.32
C GLN A 422 29.91 20.48 -19.44
N LYS A 423 29.17 20.58 -20.54
CA LYS A 423 28.00 19.73 -20.79
C LYS A 423 28.40 18.25 -20.88
N ALA A 424 29.42 17.92 -21.66
CA ALA A 424 29.91 16.55 -21.79
C ALA A 424 30.40 15.97 -20.45
N LEU A 425 31.08 16.78 -19.63
CA LEU A 425 31.53 16.38 -18.30
C LEU A 425 30.36 16.21 -17.32
N ASN A 426 29.33 17.05 -17.38
CA ASN A 426 28.10 16.89 -16.61
C ASN A 426 27.35 15.59 -16.95
N GLU A 427 27.36 15.19 -18.22
CA GLU A 427 26.77 13.94 -18.69
C GLU A 427 27.63 12.70 -18.38
N SER A 428 28.83 12.90 -17.81
CA SER A 428 29.73 11.82 -17.40
C SER A 428 29.43 11.29 -15.98
N LYS A 429 30.20 10.27 -15.57
CA LYS A 429 30.13 9.68 -14.21
C LYS A 429 30.53 10.65 -13.09
N ILE A 430 31.05 11.85 -13.39
CA ILE A 430 31.29 12.89 -12.37
C ILE A 430 29.97 13.24 -11.65
N SER A 431 28.85 13.26 -12.39
CA SER A 431 27.53 13.52 -11.83
C SER A 431 27.02 12.42 -10.87
N ASP A 432 27.68 11.26 -10.84
CA ASP A 432 27.37 10.14 -9.96
C ASP A 432 28.11 10.20 -8.61
N LEU A 433 29.06 11.12 -8.42
CA LEU A 433 29.77 11.29 -7.15
C LEU A 433 28.80 11.71 -6.05
N THR A 434 28.98 11.15 -4.84
CA THR A 434 28.09 11.39 -3.69
C THR A 434 28.84 11.73 -2.40
N GLU A 435 30.17 11.63 -2.44
CA GLU A 435 31.07 11.67 -1.27
C GLU A 435 31.16 13.05 -0.62
N PHE A 436 30.76 14.10 -1.34
CA PHE A 436 30.84 15.49 -0.87
C PHE A 436 29.54 15.97 -0.22
N GLY A 437 28.52 15.09 -0.14
CA GLY A 437 27.29 15.37 0.59
C GLY A 437 27.51 15.38 2.10
N ARG A 438 26.89 16.35 2.78
CA ARG A 438 26.90 16.41 4.27
C ARG A 438 25.98 15.38 4.91
N VAL A 439 24.99 14.93 4.16
CA VAL A 439 23.94 14.02 4.60
C VAL A 439 24.51 12.61 4.82
N VAL A 440 24.26 12.04 6.00
CA VAL A 440 24.46 10.61 6.22
C VAL A 440 23.27 9.86 5.66
N HIS A 441 23.49 8.71 5.02
CA HIS A 441 22.41 7.90 4.44
C HIS A 441 21.57 7.21 5.52
N ALA A 442 20.32 6.88 5.18
CA ALA A 442 19.36 6.30 6.12
C ALA A 442 19.83 4.96 6.72
N GLU A 443 20.45 4.11 5.91
CA GLU A 443 21.02 2.82 6.33
C GLU A 443 22.15 3.04 7.35
N MET A 444 22.98 4.05 7.11
CA MET A 444 24.09 4.38 8.01
C MET A 444 23.59 4.98 9.30
N ASP A 445 22.59 5.88 9.28
CA ASP A 445 22.00 6.38 10.51
C ASP A 445 21.31 5.26 11.31
N ALA A 446 20.64 4.31 10.65
CA ALA A 446 20.04 3.16 11.33
C ALA A 446 21.11 2.29 12.04
N LEU A 447 22.23 1.99 11.36
CA LEU A 447 23.37 1.28 11.96
C LEU A 447 24.00 2.06 13.12
N LEU A 448 24.21 3.37 12.93
CA LEU A 448 24.77 4.23 13.98
C LEU A 448 23.82 4.40 15.15
N SER A 449 22.50 4.33 14.94
CA SER A 449 21.50 4.33 15.99
C SER A 449 21.63 3.09 16.88
N CYS A 450 21.81 1.90 16.29
CA CYS A 450 22.17 0.70 17.02
C CYS A 450 23.47 0.87 17.81
N SER A 451 24.52 1.40 17.18
CA SER A 451 25.83 1.62 17.83
C SER A 451 25.74 2.56 19.04
N ARG A 452 25.07 3.71 18.90
CA ARG A 452 24.82 4.67 19.99
C ARG A 452 24.04 4.04 21.15
N ALA A 453 23.12 3.12 20.85
CA ALA A 453 22.30 2.43 21.85
C ALA A 453 22.96 1.15 22.42
N GLY A 454 24.14 0.75 21.93
CA GLY A 454 24.80 -0.50 22.32
C GLY A 454 24.04 -1.76 21.86
N ILE A 455 23.29 -1.68 20.77
CA ILE A 455 22.48 -2.79 20.23
C ILE A 455 23.27 -3.50 19.13
N PRO A 456 23.53 -4.82 19.24
CA PRO A 456 24.20 -5.57 18.19
C PRO A 456 23.36 -5.68 16.91
N THR A 457 24.00 -5.53 15.75
CA THR A 457 23.39 -5.63 14.41
C THR A 457 23.61 -7.00 13.75
N ALA A 458 24.39 -7.89 14.37
CA ALA A 458 24.60 -9.24 13.86
C ALA A 458 23.27 -10.01 13.78
N SER A 459 23.05 -10.74 12.69
CA SER A 459 21.85 -11.54 12.43
C SER A 459 20.55 -10.72 12.46
N THR A 460 20.60 -9.50 11.91
CA THR A 460 19.44 -8.61 11.79
C THR A 460 19.02 -8.45 10.33
N THR A 461 17.81 -7.91 10.13
CA THR A 461 17.28 -7.54 8.81
C THR A 461 17.13 -6.03 8.72
N LEU A 462 17.67 -5.42 7.66
CA LEU A 462 17.50 -4.00 7.33
C LEU A 462 16.42 -3.84 6.26
N TYR A 463 15.49 -2.92 6.48
CA TYR A 463 14.50 -2.49 5.49
C TYR A 463 14.83 -1.07 5.07
N CYS A 464 14.92 -0.79 3.78
CA CYS A 464 15.20 0.55 3.26
C CYS A 464 14.20 0.92 2.18
N THR A 465 13.78 2.18 2.15
CA THR A 465 12.93 2.66 1.05
C THR A 465 13.65 2.60 -0.28
N THR A 466 14.98 2.72 -0.29
CA THR A 466 15.80 2.71 -1.51
C THR A 466 16.87 1.62 -1.44
N PHE A 467 17.26 1.04 -2.58
CA PHE A 467 18.35 0.07 -2.63
C PHE A 467 19.66 0.71 -2.15
N PRO A 468 20.38 0.09 -1.19
CA PRO A 468 21.59 0.68 -0.64
C PRO A 468 22.69 0.94 -1.68
N CYS A 469 23.31 2.12 -1.62
CA CYS A 469 24.47 2.42 -2.45
C CYS A 469 25.68 1.54 -2.04
N HIS A 470 26.71 1.48 -2.89
CA HIS A 470 27.91 0.69 -2.61
C HIS A 470 28.64 1.14 -1.33
N ASN A 471 28.59 2.43 -0.98
CA ASN A 471 29.13 2.94 0.27
C ASN A 471 28.33 2.46 1.49
N CYS A 472 27.02 2.29 1.38
CA CYS A 472 26.20 1.72 2.46
C CYS A 472 26.38 0.20 2.55
N ALA A 473 26.44 -0.48 1.40
CA ALA A 473 26.55 -1.93 1.30
C ALA A 473 27.76 -2.48 2.08
N LYS A 474 28.94 -1.87 1.97
CA LYS A 474 30.14 -2.30 2.72
C LYS A 474 29.95 -2.27 4.24
N HIS A 475 29.22 -1.29 4.75
CA HIS A 475 28.92 -1.16 6.18
C HIS A 475 27.82 -2.13 6.60
N ILE A 476 26.82 -2.37 5.76
CA ILE A 476 25.81 -3.41 5.99
C ILE A 476 26.49 -4.77 6.15
N ILE A 477 27.38 -5.15 5.23
CA ILE A 477 28.17 -6.39 5.30
C ILE A 477 28.99 -6.43 6.60
N ALA A 478 29.80 -5.38 6.85
CA ALA A 478 30.69 -5.34 8.02
C ALA A 478 29.93 -5.35 9.37
N SER A 479 28.66 -4.93 9.38
CA SER A 479 27.82 -4.90 10.58
C SER A 479 27.18 -6.26 10.93
N GLY A 480 27.28 -7.26 10.06
CA GLY A 480 26.68 -8.58 10.25
C GLY A 480 25.17 -8.65 10.00
N ILE A 481 24.60 -7.68 9.26
CA ILE A 481 23.23 -7.80 8.74
C ILE A 481 23.18 -8.97 7.75
N GLU A 482 22.15 -9.82 7.87
CA GLU A 482 22.00 -11.01 7.01
C GLU A 482 21.04 -10.77 5.84
N ARG A 483 20.12 -9.82 5.98
CA ARG A 483 19.05 -9.58 5.02
C ARG A 483 18.76 -8.09 4.85
N VAL A 484 18.60 -7.65 3.60
CA VAL A 484 18.19 -6.31 3.21
C VAL A 484 16.93 -6.41 2.37
N VAL A 485 15.88 -5.68 2.74
CA VAL A 485 14.63 -5.57 1.97
C VAL A 485 14.52 -4.14 1.46
N TYR A 486 14.35 -3.95 0.14
CA TYR A 486 14.33 -2.62 -0.48
C TYR A 486 13.16 -2.42 -1.45
N VAL A 487 12.67 -1.18 -1.60
CA VAL A 487 11.63 -0.89 -2.62
C VAL A 487 12.23 -0.47 -3.95
N GLU A 488 13.05 0.58 -3.94
CA GLU A 488 13.55 1.19 -5.17
C GLU A 488 14.86 0.54 -5.63
N PRO A 489 14.96 -0.12 -6.79
CA PRO A 489 16.26 -0.50 -7.34
C PRO A 489 17.09 0.78 -7.61
N TYR A 490 18.36 0.77 -7.20
CA TYR A 490 19.29 1.89 -7.38
C TYR A 490 20.32 1.49 -8.45
N PRO A 491 20.10 1.87 -9.73
CA PRO A 491 20.91 1.39 -10.86
C PRO A 491 22.35 1.91 -10.85
N LYS A 492 22.65 2.95 -10.05
CA LYS A 492 24.02 3.44 -9.87
C LYS A 492 24.79 2.68 -8.77
N SER A 493 24.16 1.72 -8.10
CA SER A 493 24.79 1.02 -6.98
C SER A 493 25.69 -0.05 -7.54
N ARG A 494 26.98 0.14 -7.33
CA ARG A 494 27.99 -0.87 -7.61
C ARG A 494 28.10 -1.90 -6.48
N ALA A 495 27.11 -2.00 -5.60
CA ALA A 495 27.14 -2.92 -4.46
C ALA A 495 27.32 -4.37 -4.92
N LEU A 496 26.58 -4.80 -5.95
CA LEU A 496 26.68 -6.15 -6.51
C LEU A 496 27.99 -6.34 -7.29
N ASP A 497 28.48 -5.31 -7.97
CA ASP A 497 29.77 -5.37 -8.68
C ASP A 497 30.94 -5.53 -7.70
N PHE A 498 30.93 -4.78 -6.61
CA PHE A 498 32.06 -4.67 -5.67
C PHE A 498 32.06 -5.74 -4.59
N TYR A 499 30.89 -6.28 -4.25
CA TYR A 499 30.73 -7.20 -3.13
C TYR A 499 29.99 -8.48 -3.55
N SER A 500 30.21 -8.94 -4.79
CA SER A 500 29.59 -10.16 -5.33
C SER A 500 29.90 -11.43 -4.51
N GLU A 501 31.00 -11.41 -3.76
CA GLU A 501 31.43 -12.46 -2.84
C GLU A 501 30.81 -12.35 -1.43
N SER A 502 30.08 -11.27 -1.16
CA SER A 502 29.47 -10.98 0.16
C SER A 502 27.96 -10.72 0.07
N ILE A 503 27.43 -10.38 -1.10
CA ILE A 503 26.02 -10.04 -1.35
C ILE A 503 25.46 -10.96 -2.43
N GLN A 504 24.22 -11.40 -2.23
CA GLN A 504 23.42 -12.05 -3.26
C GLN A 504 22.09 -11.31 -3.45
N LEU A 505 21.68 -11.13 -4.71
CA LEU A 505 20.29 -10.81 -5.00
C LEU A 505 19.49 -12.10 -4.89
N ARG A 506 18.60 -12.19 -3.91
CA ARG A 506 17.78 -13.39 -3.79
C ARG A 506 16.58 -13.26 -4.73
N SER A 507 16.65 -13.96 -5.87
CA SER A 507 15.49 -14.21 -6.71
C SER A 507 15.11 -15.69 -6.64
N GLU A 508 13.82 -16.01 -6.83
CA GLU A 508 13.31 -17.40 -6.77
C GLU A 508 13.97 -18.35 -7.79
N PHE A 509 14.79 -17.85 -8.71
CA PHE A 509 15.50 -18.63 -9.73
C PHE A 509 16.87 -19.15 -9.30
N ASP A 510 17.44 -18.62 -8.22
CA ASP A 510 18.71 -19.12 -7.69
C ASP A 510 18.45 -20.37 -6.83
N THR A 511 18.39 -21.51 -7.51
CA THR A 511 18.29 -22.86 -6.94
C THR A 511 19.66 -23.42 -6.49
N THR A 512 20.74 -22.72 -6.79
CA THR A 512 22.07 -23.05 -6.28
C THR A 512 22.13 -22.68 -4.81
N SER A 513 22.10 -23.71 -3.96
CA SER A 513 22.45 -23.70 -2.53
C SER A 513 22.50 -22.31 -1.90
N THR A 514 21.46 -21.97 -1.12
CA THR A 514 21.52 -20.92 -0.10
C THR A 514 22.74 -21.16 0.79
N SER A 515 23.92 -20.65 0.41
CA SER A 515 24.97 -20.46 1.39
C SER A 515 24.43 -19.35 2.28
N ASN A 516 24.12 -19.69 3.53
CA ASN A 516 23.76 -18.72 4.57
C ASN A 516 24.92 -17.76 4.92
N GLU A 517 25.94 -17.68 4.06
CA GLU A 517 27.18 -16.93 4.23
C GLU A 517 27.15 -15.56 3.52
N LEU A 518 26.15 -15.30 2.65
CA LEU A 518 26.00 -14.04 1.92
C LEU A 518 24.82 -13.21 2.43
N VAL A 519 24.98 -11.88 2.44
CA VAL A 519 23.89 -10.95 2.75
C VAL A 519 22.85 -10.98 1.64
N ALA A 520 21.62 -11.33 1.96
CA ALA A 520 20.53 -11.43 0.99
C ALA A 520 19.89 -10.06 0.75
N PHE A 521 19.93 -9.56 -0.49
CA PHE A 521 19.21 -8.38 -0.92
C PHE A 521 17.94 -8.81 -1.65
N GLU A 522 16.79 -8.36 -1.16
CA GLU A 522 15.47 -8.78 -1.60
C GLU A 522 14.57 -7.57 -1.94
N PRO A 523 13.87 -7.58 -3.08
CA PRO A 523 12.86 -6.56 -3.36
C PRO A 523 11.67 -6.71 -2.39
N PHE A 524 11.12 -5.59 -1.96
CA PHE A 524 9.94 -5.55 -1.10
C PHE A 524 8.70 -6.02 -1.85
N ILE A 525 7.96 -6.95 -1.23
CA ILE A 525 6.71 -7.52 -1.75
C ILE A 525 5.59 -7.29 -0.74
N GLY A 526 4.45 -6.78 -1.20
CA GLY A 526 3.29 -6.48 -0.35
C GLY A 526 2.72 -5.08 -0.56
N VAL A 527 1.89 -4.64 0.37
CA VAL A 527 1.25 -3.31 0.36
C VAL A 527 2.31 -2.22 0.55
N GLY A 528 2.38 -1.31 -0.43
CA GLY A 528 3.24 -0.14 -0.39
C GLY A 528 2.83 0.87 0.67
N PRO A 529 3.78 1.70 1.17
CA PRO A 529 3.54 2.62 2.28
C PRO A 529 2.34 3.57 2.08
N ARG A 530 2.12 4.03 0.84
CA ARG A 530 1.03 4.97 0.50
C ARG A 530 -0.36 4.44 0.87
N ARG A 531 -0.58 3.13 0.73
CA ARG A 531 -1.88 2.49 1.00
C ARG A 531 -1.91 1.71 2.31
N PHE A 532 -0.84 1.73 3.09
CA PHE A 532 -0.74 0.96 4.32
C PHE A 532 -1.86 1.29 5.31
N LEU A 533 -2.05 2.59 5.62
CA LEU A 533 -3.12 3.01 6.53
C LEU A 533 -4.52 2.83 5.92
N ASP A 534 -4.68 3.06 4.62
CA ASP A 534 -5.96 2.84 3.92
C ASP A 534 -6.45 1.40 4.04
N LEU A 535 -5.55 0.44 3.88
CA LEU A 535 -5.88 -0.99 3.82
C LEU A 535 -5.89 -1.68 5.19
N PHE A 536 -5.04 -1.25 6.14
CA PHE A 536 -4.90 -1.92 7.44
C PHE A 536 -5.49 -1.17 8.63
N SER A 537 -5.63 0.17 8.56
CA SER A 537 -6.25 0.93 9.67
C SER A 537 -7.76 0.71 9.69
N MET A 538 -8.36 0.73 10.89
CA MET A 538 -9.82 0.72 11.01
C MET A 538 -10.47 2.05 10.62
N SER A 539 -9.76 3.18 10.79
CA SER A 539 -10.35 4.52 10.64
C SER A 539 -9.38 5.65 10.25
N LEU A 540 -8.06 5.42 10.23
CA LEU A 540 -7.08 6.49 9.97
C LEU A 540 -6.84 6.76 8.47
N GLY A 541 -7.20 5.81 7.60
CA GLY A 541 -7.03 5.96 6.16
C GLY A 541 -8.19 6.71 5.48
N ALA A 542 -8.04 6.97 4.19
CA ALA A 542 -9.10 7.54 3.34
C ALA A 542 -10.22 6.53 3.02
N GLY A 543 -10.13 5.31 3.55
CA GLY A 543 -11.10 4.23 3.34
C GLY A 543 -12.27 4.26 4.32
N SER A 544 -13.33 3.54 3.96
CA SER A 544 -14.51 3.37 4.84
C SER A 544 -14.14 2.72 6.18
N LYS A 545 -14.88 3.00 7.26
CA LYS A 545 -14.57 2.41 8.58
C LYS A 545 -14.65 0.88 8.54
N LEU A 546 -13.58 0.20 8.94
CA LEU A 546 -13.56 -1.27 9.04
C LEU A 546 -14.30 -1.70 10.31
N ARG A 547 -15.22 -2.65 10.19
CA ARG A 547 -15.89 -3.26 11.34
C ARG A 547 -15.46 -4.72 11.44
N ARG A 548 -15.00 -5.12 12.63
CA ARG A 548 -14.55 -6.48 12.95
C ARG A 548 -15.52 -7.25 13.84
N LYS A 549 -16.46 -6.55 14.45
CA LYS A 549 -17.45 -7.12 15.36
C LYS A 549 -18.79 -6.40 15.26
N ASP A 550 -19.85 -7.10 15.61
CA ASP A 550 -21.17 -6.52 15.84
C ASP A 550 -21.24 -5.77 17.20
N LYS A 551 -22.43 -5.29 17.59
CA LYS A 551 -22.61 -4.56 18.85
C LYS A 551 -22.53 -5.48 20.06
N GLU A 552 -22.81 -6.77 19.85
CA GLU A 552 -22.85 -7.86 20.82
C GLU A 552 -21.44 -8.42 21.10
N GLY A 553 -20.47 -8.11 20.24
CA GLY A 553 -19.06 -8.51 20.36
C GLY A 553 -18.66 -9.70 19.49
N SER A 554 -19.58 -10.25 18.70
CA SER A 554 -19.33 -11.37 17.79
C SER A 554 -18.58 -10.92 16.55
N ILE A 555 -17.76 -11.81 16.00
CA ILE A 555 -17.00 -11.59 14.76
C ILE A 555 -17.98 -11.38 13.60
N LEU A 556 -17.71 -10.40 12.74
CA LEU A 556 -18.49 -10.21 11.51
C LEU A 556 -18.00 -11.14 10.40
N ASP A 557 -18.93 -11.83 9.76
CA ASP A 557 -18.64 -12.57 8.53
C ASP A 557 -18.39 -11.61 7.37
N TRP A 558 -17.43 -11.97 6.53
CA TRP A 558 -17.10 -11.22 5.32
C TRP A 558 -17.54 -12.03 4.10
N ASP A 559 -18.43 -11.45 3.30
CA ASP A 559 -18.93 -12.03 2.06
C ASP A 559 -18.31 -11.32 0.86
N LYS A 560 -17.48 -12.06 0.12
CA LYS A 560 -16.78 -11.61 -1.09
C LYS A 560 -17.71 -10.93 -2.11
N ALA A 561 -18.95 -11.40 -2.27
CA ALA A 561 -19.87 -10.90 -3.29
C ALA A 561 -20.45 -9.52 -2.93
N LYS A 562 -20.56 -9.24 -1.63
CA LYS A 562 -21.19 -8.03 -1.07
C LYS A 562 -20.19 -7.06 -0.45
N ALA A 563 -18.92 -7.45 -0.40
CA ALA A 563 -17.86 -6.69 0.20
C ALA A 563 -17.69 -5.31 -0.47
N PRO A 564 -17.73 -4.20 0.29
CA PRO A 564 -17.53 -2.87 -0.25
C PRO A 564 -16.05 -2.61 -0.55
N ILE A 565 -15.78 -1.82 -1.58
CA ILE A 565 -14.43 -1.30 -1.83
C ILE A 565 -14.00 -0.42 -0.63
N ARG A 566 -12.75 -0.59 -0.21
CA ARG A 566 -12.12 0.09 0.91
C ARG A 566 -12.07 1.59 0.66
N THR A 567 -11.50 1.98 -0.48
CA THR A 567 -11.43 3.37 -0.97
C THR A 567 -12.14 3.50 -2.32
N PRO A 568 -13.48 3.60 -2.32
CA PRO A 568 -14.24 3.61 -3.56
C PRO A 568 -14.03 4.90 -4.36
N LEU A 569 -14.22 4.83 -5.67
CA LEU A 569 -14.27 6.03 -6.52
C LEU A 569 -15.53 6.82 -6.15
N ILE A 570 -15.35 8.10 -5.80
CA ILE A 570 -16.48 8.99 -5.51
C ILE A 570 -16.88 9.67 -6.82
N PRO A 571 -18.08 9.41 -7.37
CA PRO A 571 -18.49 9.96 -8.66
C PRO A 571 -18.91 11.43 -8.58
N LYS A 572 -18.99 11.99 -7.37
CA LYS A 572 -19.41 13.36 -7.08
C LYS A 572 -18.20 14.22 -6.69
N SER A 573 -18.16 15.45 -7.17
CA SER A 573 -17.26 16.50 -6.69
C SER A 573 -17.63 16.94 -5.26
N TYR A 574 -16.72 17.66 -4.58
CA TYR A 574 -17.00 18.17 -3.23
C TYR A 574 -18.24 19.09 -3.21
N LEU A 575 -18.47 19.88 -4.27
CA LEU A 575 -19.65 20.76 -4.39
C LEU A 575 -20.95 19.97 -4.51
N GLU A 576 -20.96 18.88 -5.27
CA GLU A 576 -22.14 18.02 -5.38
C GLU A 576 -22.41 17.25 -4.09
N ILE A 577 -21.36 16.90 -3.34
CA ILE A 577 -21.48 16.29 -2.01
C ILE A 577 -22.03 17.31 -1.01
N GLU A 578 -21.54 18.55 -1.04
CA GLU A 578 -22.00 19.65 -0.20
C GLU A 578 -23.46 19.99 -0.47
N GLN A 579 -23.84 20.12 -1.74
CA GLN A 579 -25.23 20.32 -2.15
C GLN A 579 -26.12 19.19 -1.65
N ALA A 580 -25.70 17.94 -1.82
CA ALA A 580 -26.44 16.79 -1.31
C ALA A 580 -26.56 16.82 0.23
N ALA A 581 -25.53 17.28 0.95
CA ALA A 581 -25.59 17.45 2.39
C ALA A 581 -26.58 18.55 2.80
N SER A 582 -26.63 19.68 2.09
CA SER A 582 -27.64 20.73 2.27
C SER A 582 -29.05 20.17 2.07
N GLU A 583 -29.27 19.39 1.01
CA GLU A 583 -30.57 18.77 0.74
C GLU A 583 -30.99 17.75 1.82
N ILE A 584 -30.03 17.04 2.44
CA ILE A 584 -30.30 16.16 3.60
C ILE A 584 -30.77 16.99 4.79
N TRP A 585 -30.10 18.11 5.06
CA TRP A 585 -30.48 19.02 6.14
C TRP A 585 -31.89 19.57 5.91
N ASP A 586 -32.15 20.15 4.73
CA ASP A 586 -33.45 20.74 4.37
C ASP A 586 -34.61 19.74 4.44
N LYS A 587 -34.35 18.44 4.27
CA LYS A 587 -35.36 17.37 4.40
C LYS A 587 -35.58 16.90 5.84
N SER A 588 -34.61 17.15 6.71
CA SER A 588 -34.61 16.69 8.11
C SER A 588 -34.98 17.81 9.09
N SER A 589 -34.85 19.07 8.68
CA SER A 589 -35.34 20.29 9.33
C SER A 589 -36.75 20.63 8.88
#